data_AF-A0A1B1ZL80-F1
#
_entry.id   AF-A0A1B1ZL80-F1
#
_cell.length_a   1.000
_cell.length_b   1.000
_cell.length_c   1.000
_cell.angle_alpha   90.00
_cell.angle_beta   90.00
_cell.angle_gamma   90.00
#
_symmetry.space_group_name_H-M   'P 1'
#
loop_
_entity.id
_entity.type
_entity.pdbx_description
1 polymer ?
#
loop_
_entity_poly.entity_id
_entity_poly.type
_entity_poly.pdbx_seq_one_letter_code
_entity_poly.pdbx_strand_id
1 'polypeptide(L)'
;MSERRVEDLRRWHERAYQELSAAGERRLSYLGLDLVVPPTVFAPTPTSDLLGRAVLDETRADDRVLDRGTGSGVNGVLAAGRGGEGGGRASSPT
;
A
#
# COMPACT_ATOMS: atom_id res chain seq x y z
N MET A 1 -1.78 2.61 30.94
CA MET A 1 -0.63 1.85 30.37
C MET A 1 0.57 2.08 31.27
N SER A 2 1.32 1.04 31.66
CA SER A 2 2.50 1.22 32.54
C SER A 2 3.71 1.74 31.75
N GLU A 3 4.61 2.47 32.42
CA GLU A 3 5.83 3.02 31.81
C GLU A 3 6.72 1.93 31.20
N ARG A 4 6.89 0.81 31.91
CA ARG A 4 7.62 -0.37 31.39
C ARG A 4 7.05 -0.85 30.06
N ARG A 5 5.72 -0.95 29.96
CA ARG A 5 5.06 -1.43 28.73
C ARG A 5 5.19 -0.43 27.58
N VAL A 6 5.16 0.87 27.86
CA VAL A 6 5.39 1.90 26.83
C VAL A 6 6.79 1.76 26.24
N GLU A 7 7.78 1.58 27.12
CA GLU A 7 9.17 1.45 26.71
C GLU A 7 9.45 0.13 25.96
N ASP A 8 8.82 -0.98 26.38
CA ASP A 8 8.88 -2.24 25.64
C ASP A 8 8.30 -2.10 24.22
N LEU A 9 7.15 -1.43 24.09
CA LEU A 9 6.52 -1.17 22.79
C LEU A 9 7.40 -0.28 21.91
N ARG A 10 8.03 0.75 22.48
CA ARG A 10 8.95 1.63 21.74
C ARG A 10 10.15 0.85 21.20
N ARG A 11 10.80 0.04 22.04
CA ARG A 11 11.93 -0.79 21.60
C ARG A 11 11.55 -1.82 20.55
N TRP A 12 10.35 -2.40 20.67
CA TRP A 12 9.84 -3.30 19.65
C TRP A 12 9.61 -2.56 18.32
N HIS A 13 8.96 -1.39 18.36
CA HIS A 13 8.71 -0.58 17.18
C HIS A 13 10.00 -0.16 16.47
N GLU A 14 10.98 0.36 17.22
CA GLU A 14 12.25 0.82 16.67
C GLU A 14 13.02 -0.31 15.98
N ARG A 15 13.08 -1.50 16.61
CA ARG A 15 13.72 -2.67 15.99
C ARG A 15 13.04 -3.09 14.70
N ALA A 16 11.71 -3.21 14.72
CA ALA A 16 10.94 -3.56 13.52
C ALA A 16 11.14 -2.52 12.39
N TYR A 17 11.19 -1.23 12.75
CA TYR A 17 11.44 -0.15 11.81
C TYR A 17 12.83 -0.25 11.18
N GLN A 18 13.86 -0.48 12.00
CA GLN A 18 15.24 -0.65 11.53
C GLN A 18 15.39 -1.85 10.60
N GLU A 19 14.83 -3.00 10.96
CA GLU A 19 14.83 -4.21 10.12
C GLU A 19 14.16 -3.96 8.76
N LEU A 20 13.03 -3.25 8.75
CA LEU A 20 12.34 -2.89 7.51
C LEU A 20 13.14 -1.88 6.68
N SER A 21 13.79 -0.90 7.31
CA SER A 21 14.59 0.13 6.64
C SER A 21 15.92 -0.40 6.08
N ALA A 22 16.43 -1.50 6.62
CA ALA A 22 17.64 -2.16 6.16
C ALA A 22 17.39 -3.12 4.99
N ALA A 23 16.12 -3.27 4.56
CA ALA A 23 15.78 -4.10 3.41
C ALA A 23 16.38 -3.54 2.12
N GLY A 24 16.97 -4.41 1.29
CA GLY A 24 17.42 -4.05 -0.06
C GLY A 24 16.27 -3.84 -1.04
N GLU A 25 16.61 -3.62 -2.32
CA GLU A 25 15.62 -3.56 -3.40
C GLU A 25 14.76 -4.83 -3.41
N ARG A 26 13.45 -4.67 -3.55
CA ARG A 26 12.50 -5.78 -3.67
C ARG A 26 11.70 -5.65 -4.96
N ARG A 27 11.55 -6.77 -5.65
CA ARG A 27 10.60 -6.91 -6.75
C ARG A 27 9.48 -7.84 -6.29
N LEU A 28 8.24 -7.38 -6.35
CA LEU A 28 7.10 -8.15 -5.89
C LEU A 28 5.85 -7.85 -6.71
N SER A 29 4.95 -8.84 -6.79
CA SER A 29 3.59 -8.65 -7.27
C SER A 29 2.65 -8.41 -6.09
N TYR A 30 1.79 -7.41 -6.20
CA TYR A 30 0.85 -7.01 -5.15
C TYR A 30 -0.47 -6.55 -5.77
N LEU A 31 -1.55 -7.29 -5.51
CA LEU A 31 -2.92 -6.95 -5.98
C LEU A 31 -3.01 -6.58 -7.47
N GLY A 32 -2.30 -7.33 -8.33
CA GLY A 32 -2.30 -7.10 -9.78
C GLY A 32 -1.28 -6.07 -10.26
N LEU A 33 -0.48 -5.48 -9.37
CA LEU A 33 0.64 -4.59 -9.70
C LEU A 33 1.97 -5.34 -9.58
N ASP A 34 2.88 -5.12 -10.53
CA ASP A 34 4.28 -5.50 -10.39
C ASP A 34 5.11 -4.29 -9.95
N LEU A 35 5.78 -4.41 -8.82
CA LEU A 35 6.42 -3.30 -8.12
C LEU A 35 7.93 -3.54 -7.98
N VAL A 36 8.70 -2.48 -8.20
CA VAL A 36 10.10 -2.37 -7.78
C VAL A 36 10.16 -1.40 -6.61
N VAL A 37 10.47 -1.89 -5.42
CA VAL A 37 10.58 -1.11 -4.20
C VAL A 37 12.06 -0.89 -3.88
N PRO A 38 12.56 0.36 -3.92
CA PRO A 38 13.95 0.64 -3.61
C PRO A 38 14.24 0.50 -2.10
N PRO A 39 15.51 0.35 -1.70
CA PRO A 39 15.90 0.08 -0.30
C PRO A 39 15.41 1.11 0.72
N THR A 40 15.24 2.37 0.31
CA THR A 40 14.86 3.48 1.19
C THR A 40 13.35 3.62 1.35
N VAL A 41 12.55 2.66 0.86
CA VAL A 41 11.09 2.72 0.81
C VAL A 41 10.49 1.47 1.45
N PHE A 42 9.45 1.66 2.28
CA PHE A 42 8.74 0.55 2.88
C PHE A 42 7.92 -0.23 1.83
N ALA A 43 8.32 -1.48 1.62
CA ALA A 43 7.55 -2.42 0.80
C ALA A 43 6.22 -2.79 1.50
N PRO A 44 5.19 -3.18 0.74
CA PRO A 44 3.98 -3.76 1.30
C PRO A 44 4.32 -4.98 2.16
N THR A 45 3.67 -5.08 3.31
CA THR A 45 3.77 -6.26 4.18
C THR A 45 2.62 -7.22 3.86
N PRO A 46 2.65 -8.49 4.31
CA PRO A 46 1.51 -9.39 4.11
C PRO A 46 0.19 -8.83 4.65
N THR A 47 0.20 -8.07 5.75
CA THR A 47 -0.99 -7.44 6.32
C THR A 47 -1.50 -6.26 5.47
N SER A 48 -0.66 -5.66 4.63
CA SER A 48 -1.06 -4.58 3.71
C SER A 48 -2.12 -5.03 2.71
N ASP A 49 -2.23 -6.33 2.41
CA ASP A 49 -3.27 -6.89 1.52
C ASP A 49 -4.70 -6.52 1.97
N LEU A 50 -4.96 -6.46 3.28
CA LEU A 50 -6.28 -6.13 3.82
C LEU A 50 -6.72 -4.71 3.42
N LEU A 51 -5.84 -3.72 3.60
CA LEU A 51 -6.14 -2.34 3.21
C LEU A 51 -6.18 -2.18 1.70
N GLY A 52 -5.26 -2.81 0.96
CA GLY A 52 -5.23 -2.71 -0.50
C GLY A 52 -6.50 -3.27 -1.16
N ARG A 53 -7.06 -4.38 -0.64
CA ARG A 53 -8.35 -4.90 -1.11
C ARG A 53 -9.50 -3.95 -0.81
N ALA A 54 -9.54 -3.37 0.40
CA ALA A 54 -10.56 -2.37 0.73
C ALA A 54 -10.48 -1.15 -0.19
N VAL A 55 -9.28 -0.67 -0.51
CA VAL A 55 -9.07 0.43 -1.48
C VAL A 55 -9.64 0.06 -2.85
N LEU A 56 -9.35 -1.15 -3.34
CA LEU A 56 -9.92 -1.65 -4.59
C LEU A 56 -11.44 -1.70 -4.53
N ASP A 57 -12.02 -2.26 -3.47
CA ASP A 57 -13.47 -2.46 -3.39
C ASP A 57 -14.26 -1.15 -3.20
N GLU A 58 -13.66 -0.15 -2.56
CA GLU A 58 -14.37 1.06 -2.13
C GLU A 58 -14.10 2.30 -3.00
N THR A 59 -12.94 2.39 -3.66
CA THR A 59 -12.57 3.57 -4.47
C THR A 59 -13.37 3.62 -5.79
N ARG A 60 -13.96 4.79 -6.06
CA ARG A 60 -14.65 5.09 -7.31
C ARG A 60 -13.80 5.95 -8.24
N ALA A 61 -14.15 5.95 -9.53
CA ALA A 61 -13.37 6.62 -10.58
C ALA A 61 -13.31 8.15 -10.42
N ASP A 62 -14.31 8.75 -9.80
CA ASP A 62 -14.45 10.19 -9.56
C ASP A 62 -13.98 10.63 -8.16
N ASP A 63 -13.52 9.68 -7.33
CA ASP A 63 -13.06 9.98 -5.99
C ASP A 63 -11.74 10.77 -6.00
N ARG A 64 -11.61 11.67 -5.03
CA ARG A 64 -10.34 12.32 -4.70
C ARG A 64 -9.74 11.64 -3.49
N VAL A 65 -8.72 10.82 -3.71
CA VAL A 65 -8.10 9.98 -2.68
C VAL A 65 -6.83 10.62 -2.13
N LEU A 66 -6.67 10.57 -0.80
CA LEU A 66 -5.45 10.97 -0.09
C LEU A 66 -4.84 9.74 0.62
N ASP A 67 -3.70 9.27 0.13
CA ASP A 67 -2.94 8.17 0.74
C ASP A 67 -1.86 8.73 1.69
N ARG A 68 -2.13 8.71 3.00
CA ARG A 68 -1.23 9.24 4.03
C ARG A 68 -0.26 8.17 4.51
N GLY A 69 1.02 8.53 4.58
CA GLY A 69 2.06 7.56 4.97
C GLY A 69 2.28 6.51 3.88
N THR A 70 2.19 6.94 2.62
CA THR A 70 2.05 6.08 1.44
C THR A 70 3.18 5.05 1.24
N GLY A 71 4.37 5.28 1.83
CA GLY A 71 5.49 4.37 1.71
C GLY A 71 5.83 4.11 0.24
N SER A 72 5.60 2.88 -0.22
CA SER A 72 5.77 2.45 -1.62
C SER A 72 4.72 2.98 -2.60
N GLY A 73 3.72 3.75 -2.17
CA GLY A 73 2.73 4.32 -3.08
C GLY A 73 1.54 3.41 -3.38
N VAL A 74 1.57 2.16 -2.91
CA VAL A 74 0.76 1.09 -3.50
C VAL A 74 -0.75 1.33 -3.40
N ASN A 75 -1.23 1.87 -2.29
CA ASN A 75 -2.65 2.15 -2.12
C ASN A 75 -3.10 3.31 -3.02
N GLY A 76 -2.30 4.38 -3.10
CA GLY A 76 -2.54 5.47 -4.05
C GLY A 76 -2.55 5.01 -5.50
N VAL A 77 -1.65 4.10 -5.89
CA VAL A 77 -1.61 3.52 -7.25
C VAL A 77 -2.85 2.65 -7.51
N LEU A 78 -3.25 1.80 -6.57
CA LEU A 78 -4.48 1.00 -6.69
C LEU A 78 -5.73 1.89 -6.83
N ALA A 79 -5.83 2.94 -6.02
CA ALA A 79 -6.91 3.91 -6.10
C ALA A 79 -6.96 4.63 -7.45
N ALA A 80 -5.80 5.09 -7.95
CA ALA A 80 -5.71 5.75 -9.26
C ALA A 80 -6.08 4.82 -10.42
N GLY A 81 -5.75 3.53 -10.31
CA GLY A 81 -6.11 2.52 -11.31
C GLY A 81 -7.61 2.42 -11.56
N ARG A 82 -8.46 2.67 -10.54
CA ARG A 82 -9.93 2.68 -10.69
C ARG A 82 -10.46 3.88 -11.48
N GLY A 83 -9.74 5.00 -11.51
CA GLY A 83 -10.07 6.17 -12.33
C GLY A 83 -9.81 5.98 -13.83
N GLY A 84 -8.94 5.04 -14.20
CA GLY A 84 -8.50 4.83 -15.59
C GLY A 84 -9.43 3.97 -16.45
N GLU A 85 -10.35 3.20 -15.87
CA GLU A 85 -11.23 2.27 -16.61
C GLU A 85 -12.43 2.95 -17.31
N GLY A 86 -12.56 4.28 -17.20
CA GLY A 86 -13.65 5.06 -17.80
C GLY A 86 -13.54 5.35 -19.30
N GLY A 87 -12.55 4.79 -20.02
CA GLY A 87 -12.28 5.09 -21.44
C GLY A 87 -12.72 4.04 -22.46
N GLY A 88 -13.33 2.92 -22.05
CA GLY A 88 -13.55 1.79 -22.96
C GLY A 88 -14.75 0.92 -22.60
N ARG A 89 -15.97 1.46 -22.63
CA ARG A 89 -17.14 0.60 -22.83
C ARG A 89 -17.20 0.23 -24.31
N ALA A 90 -16.73 -0.98 -24.63
CA ALA A 90 -17.15 -1.65 -25.85
C ALA A 90 -18.68 -1.75 -25.83
N SER A 91 -19.32 -0.98 -26.70
CA SER A 91 -20.74 -1.11 -27.02
C SER A 91 -20.98 -2.52 -27.57
N SER A 92 -21.77 -3.32 -26.84
CA SER A 92 -22.34 -4.55 -27.40
C SER A 92 -23.23 -4.20 -28.59
N PRO A 93 -23.06 -4.82 -29.77
CA PRO A 93 -24.01 -4.64 -30.86
C PRO A 93 -25.29 -5.40 -30.52
N THR A 94 -26.41 -4.73 -30.82
CA THR A 94 -27.78 -5.26 -30.85
C THR A 94 -27.95 -6.42 -31.82
#